data_AF-A0A932RCH3-F1
#
_entry.id   AF-A0A932RCH3-F1
#
_cell.length_a   1.000
_cell.length_b   1.000
_cell.length_c   1.000
_cell.angle_alpha   90.00
_cell.angle_beta   90.00
_cell.angle_gamma   90.00
#
_symmetry.space_group_name_H-M   'P 1'
#
loop_
_entity.id
_entity.type
_entity.pdbx_description
1 polymer ?
#
loop_
_entity_poly.entity_id
_entity_poly.type
_entity_poly.pdbx_seq_one_letter_code
_entity_poly.pdbx_strand_id
1 'polypeptide(L)'
;MPTKPDSSFRHLSDYDQPVRGSAHFPEPLGHEAQIPIQHPGLIGPRRGVSPITHSLGTKAKPFYKKRFEKAPSEEIELNLWGDFTDGPWKSDMEILAAAKAGKWYPGRIDLENFAKSGKRGKTLPVHNVWNLMCAIAREKPGSVGRVNIFTHANKGFIALSGRVVVGNVIFNEGPAEFGEQTLDIANDEGTTFSDKESKNITLERVRRSFTKKAFLVIYACHAGLDKEYLSNIAKLLGIVVKSFSGEIRYHPIPSKDGKKIVDTKYGLKGSPVEVSDFHALMPDRQAEP
;
A
#
# COMPACT_ATOMS: atom_id res chain seq x y z
N MET A 1 -58.13 33.37 -14.19
CA MET A 1 -57.54 33.00 -12.88
C MET A 1 -56.27 32.21 -13.14
N PRO A 2 -55.07 32.67 -12.77
CA PRO A 2 -53.86 31.88 -12.83
C PRO A 2 -53.50 31.35 -11.43
N THR A 3 -53.31 30.04 -11.31
CA THR A 3 -52.84 29.38 -10.09
C THR A 3 -51.34 29.59 -9.93
N LYS A 4 -50.92 30.11 -8.78
CA LYS A 4 -49.52 30.26 -8.35
C LYS A 4 -48.87 28.88 -8.17
N PRO A 5 -47.57 28.71 -8.47
CA PRO A 5 -46.82 27.53 -8.05
C PRO A 5 -46.44 27.64 -6.57
N ASP A 6 -46.63 26.52 -5.86
CA ASP A 6 -46.38 26.34 -4.44
C ASP A 6 -44.87 26.28 -4.16
N SER A 7 -44.39 27.14 -3.27
CA SER A 7 -42.98 27.26 -2.89
C SER A 7 -42.78 26.71 -1.48
N SER A 8 -42.76 25.39 -1.33
CA SER A 8 -42.32 24.75 -0.10
C SER A 8 -40.87 24.27 -0.23
N PHE A 9 -39.93 25.19 -0.02
CA PHE A 9 -38.54 24.85 0.31
C PHE A 9 -38.53 24.18 1.70
N ARG A 10 -38.31 22.87 1.75
CA ARG A 10 -38.00 22.18 3.01
C ARG A 10 -36.53 22.40 3.34
N HIS A 11 -36.29 23.12 4.43
CA HIS A 11 -34.99 23.23 5.08
C HIS A 11 -34.54 21.83 5.54
N LEU A 12 -33.43 21.33 5.00
CA LEU A 12 -32.72 20.14 5.50
C LEU A 12 -31.68 20.62 6.51
N SER A 13 -32.03 20.65 7.81
CA SER A 13 -31.14 21.06 8.90
C SER A 13 -30.80 19.95 9.91
N ASP A 14 -31.24 18.70 9.72
CA ASP A 14 -31.25 17.73 10.83
C ASP A 14 -30.24 16.57 10.73
N TYR A 15 -29.08 16.79 10.10
CA TYR A 15 -28.00 15.79 10.03
C TYR A 15 -26.71 16.17 10.77
N ASP A 16 -26.79 16.98 11.82
CA ASP A 16 -25.67 17.20 12.74
C ASP A 16 -26.11 17.04 14.20
N GLN A 17 -25.94 15.83 14.73
CA GLN A 17 -25.74 15.62 16.15
C GLN A 17 -24.45 14.79 16.32
N PRO A 18 -23.42 15.32 16.98
CA PRO A 18 -22.17 14.60 17.18
C PRO A 18 -22.38 13.46 18.18
N VAL A 19 -22.25 12.23 17.69
CA VAL A 19 -22.06 11.07 18.58
C VAL A 19 -20.71 11.24 19.25
N ARG A 20 -20.71 11.60 20.54
CA ARG A 20 -19.52 11.57 21.40
C ARG A 20 -19.11 10.11 21.62
N GLY A 21 -18.38 9.55 20.66
CA GLY A 21 -17.65 8.30 20.80
C GLY A 21 -16.17 8.59 20.95
N SER A 22 -15.65 8.48 22.17
CA SER A 22 -14.20 8.38 22.40
C SER A 22 -13.68 7.13 21.69
N ALA A 23 -12.77 7.30 20.74
CA ALA A 23 -12.09 6.19 20.08
C ALA A 23 -11.19 5.49 21.11
N HIS A 24 -11.69 4.42 21.72
CA HIS A 24 -10.82 3.42 22.32
C HIS A 24 -10.25 2.58 21.19
N PHE A 25 -8.96 2.75 20.93
CA PHE A 25 -8.18 1.78 20.16
C PHE A 25 -8.14 0.49 20.99
N PRO A 26 -8.62 -0.66 20.47
CA PRO A 26 -8.31 -1.92 21.12
C PRO A 26 -6.78 -2.07 21.13
N GLU A 27 -6.23 -2.39 22.30
CA GLU A 27 -4.83 -2.77 22.43
C GLU A 27 -4.49 -3.82 21.37
N PRO A 28 -3.29 -3.77 20.76
CA PRO A 28 -2.87 -4.83 19.86
C PRO A 28 -2.93 -6.15 20.64
N LEU A 29 -3.67 -7.12 20.09
CA LEU A 29 -3.65 -8.49 20.58
C LEU A 29 -2.21 -8.99 20.48
N GLY A 30 -1.48 -8.88 21.58
CA GLY A 30 -0.16 -9.46 21.73
C GLY A 30 -0.33 -10.96 21.72
N HIS A 31 0.06 -11.61 20.63
CA HIS A 31 0.64 -12.94 20.64
C HIS A 31 1.51 -13.09 19.39
N GLU A 32 2.82 -13.04 19.61
CA GLU A 32 3.82 -13.61 18.72
C GLU A 32 3.43 -15.05 18.39
N ALA A 33 3.06 -15.31 17.14
CA ALA A 33 3.25 -16.61 16.53
C ALA A 33 4.54 -16.54 15.71
N GLN A 34 5.68 -16.81 16.35
CA GLN A 34 6.90 -17.14 15.63
C GLN A 34 6.65 -18.49 14.94
N ILE A 35 6.38 -18.47 13.63
CA ILE A 35 6.31 -19.68 12.82
C ILE A 35 7.74 -20.21 12.67
N PRO A 36 8.07 -21.41 13.17
CA PRO A 36 9.39 -21.98 12.93
C PRO A 36 9.51 -22.31 11.44
N ILE A 37 10.52 -21.75 10.80
CA ILE A 37 10.93 -22.12 9.43
C ILE A 37 11.47 -23.55 9.51
N GLN A 38 10.64 -24.54 9.14
CA GLN A 38 11.11 -25.90 8.92
C GLN A 38 11.77 -25.98 7.55
N HIS A 39 13.07 -26.23 7.52
CA HIS A 39 13.79 -26.62 6.31
C HIS A 39 13.48 -28.08 5.99
N PRO A 40 12.93 -28.42 4.80
CA PRO A 40 12.83 -29.81 4.38
C PRO A 40 14.24 -30.37 4.16
N GLY A 41 14.59 -31.37 4.96
CA GLY A 41 15.83 -32.14 4.83
C GLY A 41 15.82 -32.95 3.55
N LEU A 42 16.70 -32.60 2.61
CA LEU A 42 17.05 -33.43 1.47
C LEU A 42 18.11 -34.46 1.91
N ILE A 43 17.65 -35.67 2.20
CA ILE A 43 18.49 -36.86 2.33
C ILE A 43 18.77 -37.36 0.90
N GLY A 44 19.93 -37.01 0.36
CA GLY A 44 20.47 -37.56 -0.88
C GLY A 44 21.56 -38.62 -0.61
N PRO A 45 21.72 -39.64 -1.48
CA PRO A 45 22.71 -40.70 -1.29
C PRO A 45 24.15 -40.18 -1.48
N ARG A 46 25.02 -40.48 -0.50
CA ARG A 46 26.47 -40.25 -0.55
C ARG A 46 27.10 -41.09 -1.67
N ARG A 47 27.62 -40.45 -2.71
CA ARG A 47 28.58 -41.05 -3.67
C ARG A 47 30.02 -40.82 -3.20
N GLY A 48 30.87 -41.78 -3.53
CA GLY A 48 32.19 -42.03 -2.95
C GLY A 48 33.20 -40.89 -3.08
N VAL A 49 34.02 -40.78 -2.05
CA VAL A 49 35.15 -39.86 -1.94
C VAL A 49 36.41 -40.59 -2.37
N SER A 50 37.11 -40.07 -3.37
CA SER A 50 38.49 -40.45 -3.67
C SER A 50 39.45 -39.76 -2.68
N PRO A 51 40.52 -40.43 -2.23
CA PRO A 51 41.47 -39.85 -1.29
C PRO A 51 42.33 -38.77 -1.97
N ILE A 52 42.23 -37.54 -1.49
CA ILE A 52 43.13 -36.44 -1.84
C ILE A 52 44.28 -36.43 -0.83
N THR A 53 45.50 -36.55 -1.34
CA THR A 53 46.77 -36.47 -0.61
C THR A 53 47.00 -35.08 -0.02
N HIS A 54 47.27 -35.02 1.28
CA HIS A 54 47.58 -33.79 2.00
C HIS A 54 49.03 -33.35 1.76
N SER A 55 49.20 -32.22 1.07
CA SER A 55 50.43 -31.42 1.07
C SER A 55 50.44 -30.51 2.30
N LEU A 56 51.42 -30.70 3.17
CA LEU A 56 51.67 -29.92 4.38
C LEU A 56 52.23 -28.53 4.02
N GLY A 57 51.34 -27.62 3.62
CA GLY A 57 51.63 -26.20 3.43
C GLY A 57 51.48 -25.42 4.74
N THR A 58 52.43 -24.51 4.98
CA THR A 58 52.61 -23.67 6.16
C THR A 58 51.36 -22.86 6.57
N LYS A 59 51.00 -22.94 7.86
CA LYS A 59 49.83 -22.29 8.47
C LYS A 59 49.96 -20.75 8.49
N ALA A 60 49.42 -20.09 7.48
CA ALA A 60 49.11 -18.66 7.56
C ALA A 60 47.93 -18.45 8.53
N LYS A 61 48.12 -17.65 9.58
CA LYS A 61 47.04 -17.30 10.53
C LYS A 61 45.95 -16.55 9.77
N PRO A 62 44.66 -16.96 9.83
CA PRO A 62 43.59 -16.26 9.15
C PRO A 62 43.43 -14.86 9.77
N PHE A 63 43.81 -13.84 9.01
CA PHE A 63 43.54 -12.44 9.33
C PHE A 63 42.02 -12.21 9.19
N TYR A 64 41.27 -12.47 10.26
CA TYR A 64 39.85 -12.12 10.34
C TYR A 64 39.74 -10.59 10.39
N LYS A 65 39.63 -9.96 9.22
CA LYS A 65 39.22 -8.56 9.13
C LYS A 65 37.80 -8.49 9.69
N LYS A 66 37.67 -7.97 10.91
CA LYS A 66 36.40 -7.62 11.53
C LYS A 66 35.69 -6.69 10.55
N ARG A 67 34.71 -7.22 9.81
CA ARG A 67 33.95 -6.46 8.83
C ARG A 67 33.09 -5.52 9.66
N PHE A 68 33.52 -4.25 9.77
CA PHE A 68 32.73 -3.24 10.43
C PHE A 68 31.35 -3.24 9.75
N GLU A 69 30.33 -3.62 10.51
CA GLU A 69 28.95 -3.53 10.05
C GLU A 69 28.71 -2.07 9.71
N LYS A 70 28.55 -1.79 8.42
CA LYS A 70 28.26 -0.46 7.92
C LYS A 70 27.00 0.01 8.65
N ALA A 71 27.05 1.23 9.21
CA ALA A 71 25.91 1.85 9.88
C ALA A 71 24.63 1.63 9.05
N PRO A 72 23.48 1.34 9.70
CA PRO A 72 22.25 1.05 8.98
C PRO A 72 22.01 2.17 7.95
N SER A 73 21.90 1.79 6.68
CA SER A 73 21.54 2.77 5.66
C SER A 73 20.18 3.35 6.01
N GLU A 74 20.01 4.66 5.79
CA GLU A 74 18.72 5.33 5.92
C GLU A 74 17.62 4.49 5.27
N GLU A 75 16.58 4.17 6.04
CA GLU A 75 15.48 3.35 5.54
C GLU A 75 14.71 4.14 4.47
N ILE A 76 14.44 3.46 3.35
CA ILE A 76 13.71 4.02 2.22
C ILE A 76 12.23 3.77 2.44
N GLU A 77 11.46 4.83 2.25
CA GLU A 77 10.01 4.81 2.14
C GLU A 77 9.60 4.94 0.66
N LEU A 78 8.67 4.10 0.22
CA LEU A 78 8.09 4.13 -1.11
C LEU A 78 6.60 4.51 -1.03
N ASN A 79 6.19 5.55 -1.75
CA ASN A 79 4.81 6.03 -1.82
C ASN A 79 4.27 5.74 -3.23
N LEU A 80 3.55 4.65 -3.37
CA LEU A 80 3.16 4.10 -4.67
C LEU A 80 1.67 4.30 -4.90
N TRP A 81 1.27 4.93 -6.01
CA TRP A 81 -0.15 5.15 -6.32
C TRP A 81 -0.58 4.41 -7.59
N GLY A 82 -1.82 3.95 -7.60
CA GLY A 82 -2.43 3.30 -8.76
C GLY A 82 -2.73 4.28 -9.89
N ASP A 83 -2.63 3.80 -11.13
CA ASP A 83 -2.86 4.57 -12.34
C ASP A 83 -4.33 4.50 -12.81
N PHE A 84 -5.14 5.44 -12.36
CA PHE A 84 -6.54 5.57 -12.75
C PHE A 84 -6.75 6.72 -13.76
N THR A 85 -7.97 6.92 -14.25
CA THR A 85 -8.35 8.15 -14.96
C THR A 85 -8.79 9.22 -13.97
N ASP A 86 -8.74 10.50 -14.33
CA ASP A 86 -9.14 11.63 -13.46
C ASP A 86 -10.66 11.75 -13.23
N GLY A 87 -11.44 10.82 -13.79
CA GLY A 87 -12.89 10.83 -13.75
C GLY A 87 -13.54 11.68 -14.85
N PRO A 88 -14.88 11.67 -14.92
CA PRO A 88 -15.62 12.36 -15.99
C PRO A 88 -15.87 13.85 -15.75
N TRP A 89 -15.64 14.34 -14.53
CA TRP A 89 -15.93 15.72 -14.13
C TRP A 89 -14.99 16.72 -14.80
N LYS A 90 -15.55 17.82 -15.29
CA LYS A 90 -14.81 18.84 -16.07
C LYS A 90 -14.45 20.08 -15.26
N SER A 91 -14.94 20.18 -14.02
CA SER A 91 -14.64 21.30 -13.13
C SER A 91 -14.68 20.91 -11.66
N ASP A 92 -14.01 21.70 -10.82
CA ASP A 92 -14.03 21.57 -9.37
C ASP A 92 -15.45 21.60 -8.78
N MET A 93 -16.34 22.43 -9.35
CA MET A 93 -17.75 22.48 -8.91
C MET A 93 -18.47 21.16 -9.17
N GLU A 94 -18.21 20.51 -10.31
CA GLU A 94 -18.76 19.19 -10.61
C GLU A 94 -18.20 18.11 -9.67
N ILE A 95 -16.92 18.18 -9.34
CA ILE A 95 -16.28 17.29 -8.35
C ILE A 95 -16.92 17.48 -6.98
N LEU A 96 -17.04 18.72 -6.49
CA LEU A 96 -17.67 19.04 -5.20
C LEU A 96 -19.12 18.56 -5.13
N ALA A 97 -19.89 18.79 -6.19
CA ALA A 97 -21.28 18.31 -6.29
C ALA A 97 -21.35 16.78 -6.27
N ALA A 98 -20.47 16.10 -7.01
CA ALA A 98 -20.41 14.65 -7.05
C ALA A 98 -19.93 14.04 -5.72
N ALA A 99 -18.96 14.66 -5.04
CA ALA A 99 -18.50 14.27 -3.72
C ALA A 99 -19.63 14.38 -2.68
N LYS A 100 -20.36 15.50 -2.68
CA LYS A 100 -21.55 15.67 -1.83
C LYS A 100 -22.63 14.63 -2.11
N ALA A 101 -22.77 14.19 -3.35
CA ALA A 101 -23.71 13.15 -3.76
C ALA A 101 -23.20 11.71 -3.53
N GLY A 102 -21.98 11.52 -3.00
CA GLY A 102 -21.37 10.21 -2.84
C GLY A 102 -21.05 9.50 -4.16
N LYS A 103 -20.90 10.26 -5.25
CA LYS A 103 -20.66 9.75 -6.61
C LYS A 103 -19.23 9.99 -7.10
N TRP A 104 -18.41 10.67 -6.31
CA TRP A 104 -17.03 10.97 -6.65
C TRP A 104 -16.07 9.98 -5.98
N TYR A 105 -15.01 9.63 -6.71
CA TYR A 105 -13.92 8.76 -6.29
C TYR A 105 -12.60 9.39 -6.75
N PRO A 106 -11.51 9.28 -5.98
CA PRO A 106 -10.23 9.86 -6.35
C PRO A 106 -9.70 9.25 -7.66
N GLY A 107 -9.33 10.11 -8.59
CA GLY A 107 -8.65 9.74 -9.83
C GLY A 107 -7.14 9.63 -9.65
N ARG A 108 -6.40 9.65 -10.77
CA ARG A 108 -4.92 9.62 -10.75
C ARG A 108 -4.35 10.81 -9.99
N ILE A 109 -4.77 12.03 -10.34
CA ILE A 109 -4.23 13.25 -9.73
C ILE A 109 -4.48 13.25 -8.20
N ASP A 110 -5.64 12.80 -7.76
CA ASP A 110 -5.99 12.76 -6.33
C ASP A 110 -5.15 11.75 -5.55
N LEU A 111 -4.96 10.54 -6.10
CA LEU A 111 -4.13 9.49 -5.50
C LEU A 111 -2.66 9.88 -5.49
N GLU A 112 -2.18 10.53 -6.56
CA GLU A 112 -0.83 11.07 -6.63
C GLU A 112 -0.60 12.16 -5.58
N ASN A 113 -1.53 13.11 -5.44
CA ASN A 113 -1.48 14.14 -4.42
C ASN A 113 -1.48 13.53 -3.02
N PHE A 114 -2.27 12.47 -2.80
CA PHE A 114 -2.27 11.77 -1.52
C PHE A 114 -0.93 11.10 -1.24
N ALA A 115 -0.35 10.41 -2.22
CA ALA A 115 0.97 9.80 -2.10
C ALA A 115 2.08 10.85 -1.84
N LYS A 116 1.94 12.05 -2.39
CA LYS A 116 2.87 13.18 -2.20
C LYS A 116 2.64 13.95 -0.90
N SER A 117 1.52 13.73 -0.21
CA SER A 117 1.22 14.42 1.05
C SER A 117 2.17 14.03 2.19
N GLY A 118 2.80 12.86 2.10
CA GLY A 118 3.87 12.45 3.00
C GLY A 118 5.15 13.25 2.74
N LYS A 119 5.74 13.80 3.81
CA LYS A 119 6.93 14.67 3.71
C LYS A 119 8.24 13.94 3.37
N ARG A 120 8.21 12.60 3.23
CA ARG A 120 9.37 11.74 3.02
C ARG A 120 9.04 10.62 2.03
N GLY A 121 10.09 9.96 1.55
CA GLY A 121 9.99 8.81 0.66
C GLY A 121 9.99 9.16 -0.82
N LYS A 122 10.17 8.13 -1.66
CA LYS A 122 10.10 8.23 -3.10
C LYS A 122 8.66 7.98 -3.55
N THR A 123 8.12 8.91 -4.32
CA THR A 123 6.74 8.81 -4.82
C THR A 123 6.79 8.34 -6.28
N LEU A 124 6.20 7.19 -6.61
CA LEU A 124 6.19 6.61 -7.96
C LEU A 124 4.81 6.05 -8.36
N PRO A 125 4.37 6.19 -9.64
CA PRO A 125 3.17 5.52 -10.10
C PRO A 125 3.41 4.02 -10.29
N VAL A 126 2.38 3.21 -10.12
CA VAL A 126 2.37 1.78 -10.44
C VAL A 126 1.12 1.44 -11.26
N HIS A 127 1.30 0.80 -12.42
CA HIS A 127 0.19 0.50 -13.32
C HIS A 127 -0.40 -0.91 -13.12
N ASN A 128 0.40 -1.80 -12.52
CA ASN A 128 0.09 -3.21 -12.29
C ASN A 128 1.00 -3.79 -11.19
N VAL A 129 0.74 -5.02 -10.78
CA VAL A 129 1.48 -5.71 -9.71
C VAL A 129 2.95 -5.90 -10.06
N TRP A 130 3.28 -6.13 -11.33
CA TRP A 130 4.66 -6.32 -11.75
C TRP A 130 5.48 -5.03 -11.63
N ASN A 131 4.89 -3.88 -11.95
CA ASN A 131 5.51 -2.57 -11.72
C ASN A 131 5.69 -2.28 -10.23
N LEU A 132 4.73 -2.66 -9.39
CA LEU A 132 4.85 -2.57 -7.93
C LEU A 132 6.03 -3.39 -7.42
N MET A 133 6.14 -4.66 -7.82
CA MET A 133 7.27 -5.53 -7.45
C MET A 133 8.61 -5.00 -7.94
N CYS A 134 8.66 -4.50 -9.19
CA CYS A 134 9.88 -3.91 -9.75
C CYS A 134 10.27 -2.60 -9.03
N ALA A 135 9.32 -1.77 -8.61
CA ALA A 135 9.60 -0.57 -7.82
C ALA A 135 10.29 -0.89 -6.50
N ILE A 136 9.83 -1.93 -5.80
CA ILE A 136 10.47 -2.41 -4.56
C ILE A 136 11.87 -2.99 -4.85
N ALA A 137 11.98 -3.85 -5.86
CA ALA A 137 13.23 -4.56 -6.20
C ALA A 137 14.34 -3.69 -6.82
N ARG A 138 14.01 -2.46 -7.23
CA ARG A 138 14.99 -1.44 -7.66
C ARG A 138 15.78 -0.89 -6.48
N GLU A 139 15.20 -0.91 -5.29
CA GLU A 139 15.88 -0.44 -4.09
C GLU A 139 16.93 -1.43 -3.62
N LYS A 140 17.94 -0.92 -2.92
CA LYS A 140 19.07 -1.70 -2.43
C LYS A 140 18.58 -2.83 -1.49
N PRO A 141 19.24 -4.00 -1.48
CA PRO A 141 18.94 -5.02 -0.49
C PRO A 141 18.96 -4.49 0.95
N GLY A 142 17.90 -4.78 1.70
CA GLY A 142 17.76 -4.38 3.09
C GLY A 142 17.58 -2.87 3.32
N SER A 143 17.08 -2.11 2.34
CA SER A 143 16.87 -0.66 2.52
C SER A 143 15.41 -0.24 2.61
N VAL A 144 14.44 -1.00 2.10
CA VAL A 144 13.02 -0.59 2.11
C VAL A 144 12.41 -0.86 3.49
N GLY A 145 12.12 0.20 4.25
CA GLY A 145 11.49 0.11 5.58
C GLY A 145 9.96 0.28 5.53
N ARG A 146 9.44 1.03 4.56
CA ARG A 146 8.01 1.30 4.43
C ARG A 146 7.57 1.34 2.98
N VAL A 147 6.45 0.68 2.67
CA VAL A 147 5.76 0.81 1.39
C VAL A 147 4.34 1.25 1.65
N ASN A 148 3.92 2.36 1.07
CA ASN A 148 2.55 2.87 1.11
C ASN A 148 1.94 2.67 -0.29
N ILE A 149 0.75 2.06 -0.36
CA ILE A 149 0.01 1.89 -1.62
C ILE A 149 -1.29 2.70 -1.56
N PHE A 150 -1.48 3.64 -2.48
CA PHE A 150 -2.63 4.53 -2.58
C PHE A 150 -3.48 4.14 -3.77
N THR A 151 -4.67 3.56 -3.54
CA THR A 151 -5.39 2.92 -4.63
C THR A 151 -6.88 2.67 -4.37
N HIS A 152 -7.56 2.04 -5.34
CA HIS A 152 -8.91 1.49 -5.17
C HIS A 152 -8.86 0.00 -4.87
N ALA A 153 -9.88 -0.51 -4.17
CA ALA A 153 -9.94 -1.90 -3.75
C ALA A 153 -11.37 -2.46 -3.83
N ASN A 154 -11.45 -3.79 -3.82
CA ASN A 154 -12.65 -4.55 -3.58
C ASN A 154 -12.36 -5.67 -2.57
N LYS A 155 -13.36 -6.45 -2.18
CA LYS A 155 -13.15 -7.61 -1.33
C LYS A 155 -12.20 -8.61 -2.03
N GLY A 156 -11.04 -8.86 -1.42
CA GLY A 156 -10.08 -9.86 -1.87
C GLY A 156 -9.00 -9.36 -2.84
N PHE A 157 -9.01 -8.09 -3.24
CA PHE A 157 -7.94 -7.52 -4.07
C PHE A 157 -7.86 -5.98 -4.00
N ILE A 158 -6.68 -5.46 -4.31
CA ILE A 158 -6.52 -4.06 -4.72
C ILE A 158 -6.34 -3.99 -6.23
N ALA A 159 -6.89 -2.95 -6.87
CA ALA A 159 -6.62 -2.66 -8.27
C ALA A 159 -5.57 -1.56 -8.34
N LEU A 160 -4.58 -1.66 -9.24
CA LEU A 160 -3.52 -0.67 -9.44
C LEU A 160 -3.72 0.14 -10.72
N SER A 161 -4.72 -0.20 -11.53
CA SER A 161 -5.18 0.68 -12.60
C SER A 161 -6.65 0.43 -12.94
N GLY A 162 -7.25 1.42 -13.60
CA GLY A 162 -8.66 1.37 -13.97
C GLY A 162 -9.18 2.70 -14.47
N ARG A 163 -10.51 2.84 -14.48
CA ARG A 163 -11.21 4.04 -14.91
C ARG A 163 -12.18 4.50 -13.83
N VAL A 164 -12.06 5.75 -13.43
CA VAL A 164 -13.07 6.41 -12.59
C VAL A 164 -14.22 6.87 -13.49
N VAL A 165 -15.45 6.49 -13.12
CA VAL A 165 -16.68 6.87 -13.81
C VAL A 165 -17.66 7.49 -12.79
N VAL A 166 -18.79 8.03 -13.26
CA VAL A 166 -19.78 8.60 -12.34
C VAL A 166 -20.30 7.52 -11.40
N GLY A 167 -20.07 7.68 -10.09
CA GLY A 167 -20.60 6.78 -9.08
C GLY A 167 -19.89 5.44 -8.95
N ASN A 168 -18.81 5.18 -9.70
CA ASN A 168 -18.11 3.90 -9.64
C ASN A 168 -16.64 3.99 -10.09
N VAL A 169 -15.87 2.94 -9.81
CA VAL A 169 -14.54 2.71 -10.36
C VAL A 169 -14.54 1.36 -11.09
N ILE A 170 -14.13 1.35 -12.36
CA ILE A 170 -14.01 0.14 -13.16
C ILE A 170 -12.54 -0.28 -13.14
N PHE A 171 -12.25 -1.47 -12.62
CA PHE A 171 -10.88 -1.98 -12.54
C PHE A 171 -10.46 -2.61 -13.87
N ASN A 172 -9.18 -2.46 -14.21
CA ASN A 172 -8.58 -3.27 -15.27
C ASN A 172 -8.31 -4.67 -14.70
N GLU A 173 -8.57 -5.71 -15.48
CA GLU A 173 -8.38 -7.10 -15.06
C GLU A 173 -6.92 -7.57 -15.18
N GLY A 174 -6.65 -8.77 -14.69
CA GLY A 174 -5.36 -9.45 -14.83
C GLY A 174 -4.28 -8.82 -13.96
N PRO A 175 -3.07 -8.51 -14.47
CA PRO A 175 -1.98 -7.99 -13.65
C PRO A 175 -2.25 -6.65 -12.96
N ALA A 176 -3.29 -5.91 -13.39
CA ALA A 176 -3.69 -4.69 -12.72
C ALA A 176 -4.32 -4.96 -11.34
N GLU A 177 -4.85 -6.16 -11.10
CA GLU A 177 -5.40 -6.57 -9.81
C GLU A 177 -4.34 -7.33 -9.02
N PHE A 178 -4.12 -6.95 -7.76
CA PHE A 178 -3.31 -7.73 -6.84
C PHE A 178 -4.20 -8.73 -6.10
N GLY A 179 -4.86 -9.62 -6.83
CA GLY A 179 -5.76 -10.64 -6.28
C GLY A 179 -5.10 -12.01 -6.09
N GLU A 180 -5.91 -13.00 -5.73
CA GLU A 180 -5.50 -14.40 -5.51
C GLU A 180 -4.70 -14.98 -6.68
N GLN A 181 -5.22 -14.88 -7.91
CA GLN A 181 -4.54 -15.39 -9.09
C GLN A 181 -3.14 -14.77 -9.28
N THR A 182 -3.00 -13.46 -9.03
CA THR A 182 -1.71 -12.77 -9.18
C THR A 182 -0.75 -13.09 -8.03
N LEU A 183 -1.27 -13.33 -6.83
CA LEU A 183 -0.48 -13.83 -5.70
C LEU A 183 0.09 -15.22 -6.01
N ASP A 184 -0.72 -16.12 -6.58
CA ASP A 184 -0.29 -17.46 -6.96
C ASP A 184 0.78 -17.42 -8.04
N ILE A 185 0.57 -16.65 -9.11
CA ILE A 185 1.57 -16.43 -10.15
C ILE A 185 2.85 -15.85 -9.56
N ALA A 186 2.76 -14.88 -8.64
CA ALA A 186 3.94 -14.28 -8.04
C ALA A 186 4.72 -15.25 -7.16
N ASN A 187 4.05 -16.24 -6.56
CA ASN A 187 4.65 -17.22 -5.66
C ASN A 187 5.21 -18.45 -6.39
N ASP A 188 4.85 -18.65 -7.66
CA ASP A 188 5.33 -19.79 -8.45
C ASP A 188 6.85 -19.73 -8.69
N GLU A 189 7.49 -20.89 -8.60
CA GLU A 189 8.94 -20.99 -8.71
C GLU A 189 9.38 -20.68 -10.15
N GLY A 190 10.29 -19.72 -10.31
CA GLY A 190 10.80 -19.34 -11.63
C GLY A 190 10.01 -18.24 -12.32
N THR A 191 8.91 -17.75 -11.74
CA THR A 191 8.25 -16.54 -12.25
C THR A 191 9.20 -15.35 -12.15
N THR A 192 9.27 -14.59 -13.24
CA THR A 192 9.99 -13.33 -13.29
C THR A 192 9.09 -12.20 -13.75
N PHE A 193 9.33 -11.02 -13.18
CA PHE A 193 8.60 -9.79 -13.46
C PHE A 193 9.52 -8.82 -14.19
N SER A 194 8.94 -8.02 -15.07
CA SER A 194 9.68 -6.97 -15.77
C SER A 194 8.80 -5.75 -15.94
N ASP A 195 9.44 -4.58 -15.93
CA ASP A 195 8.86 -3.32 -16.36
C ASP A 195 9.81 -2.65 -17.38
N LYS A 196 9.65 -1.33 -17.58
CA LYS A 196 10.52 -0.56 -18.47
C LYS A 196 11.95 -0.37 -17.94
N GLU A 197 12.15 -0.41 -16.63
CA GLU A 197 13.42 -0.09 -15.95
C GLU A 197 14.11 -1.33 -15.35
N SER A 198 13.36 -2.40 -15.14
CA SER A 198 13.79 -3.62 -14.47
C SER A 198 13.40 -4.83 -15.29
N LYS A 199 14.33 -5.78 -15.44
CA LYS A 199 14.13 -7.03 -16.16
C LYS A 199 14.40 -8.21 -15.25
N ASN A 200 13.66 -9.29 -15.44
CA ASN A 200 13.86 -10.58 -14.78
C ASN A 200 13.90 -10.49 -13.24
N ILE A 201 13.04 -9.67 -12.65
CA ILE A 201 12.91 -9.54 -11.20
C ILE A 201 12.23 -10.79 -10.65
N THR A 202 12.81 -11.40 -9.62
CA THR A 202 12.21 -12.53 -8.90
C THR A 202 11.56 -12.08 -7.60
N LEU A 203 10.63 -12.87 -7.06
CA LEU A 203 10.06 -12.61 -5.73
C LEU A 203 11.14 -12.58 -4.64
N GLU A 204 12.16 -13.43 -4.73
CA GLU A 204 13.30 -13.40 -3.80
C GLU A 204 14.01 -12.04 -3.82
N ARG A 205 14.21 -11.45 -5.00
CA ARG A 205 14.81 -10.12 -5.10
C ARG A 205 13.95 -9.05 -4.45
N VAL A 206 12.63 -9.10 -4.64
CA VAL A 206 11.67 -8.20 -3.96
C VAL A 206 11.82 -8.33 -2.44
N ARG A 207 11.74 -9.57 -1.92
CA ARG A 207 11.88 -9.86 -0.49
C ARG A 207 13.19 -9.34 0.10
N ARG A 208 14.31 -9.49 -0.64
CA ARG A 208 15.64 -9.01 -0.21
C ARG A 208 15.76 -7.48 -0.13
N SER A 209 14.90 -6.71 -0.80
CA SER A 209 14.92 -5.25 -0.72
C SER A 209 14.40 -4.72 0.62
N PHE A 210 13.58 -5.50 1.34
CA PHE A 210 13.01 -5.11 2.62
C PHE A 210 14.02 -5.17 3.78
N THR A 211 13.92 -4.21 4.70
CA THR A 211 14.57 -4.30 6.01
C THR A 211 13.88 -5.37 6.85
N LYS A 212 14.53 -5.85 7.92
CA LYS A 212 13.92 -6.84 8.84
C LYS A 212 12.64 -6.34 9.53
N LYS A 213 12.45 -5.02 9.57
CA LYS A 213 11.34 -4.34 10.24
C LYS A 213 10.35 -3.73 9.24
N ALA A 214 10.50 -4.05 7.96
CA ALA A 214 9.70 -3.47 6.91
C ALA A 214 8.21 -3.77 7.09
N PHE A 215 7.39 -2.82 6.65
CA PHE A 215 5.95 -3.02 6.58
C PHE A 215 5.36 -2.31 5.36
N LEU A 216 4.21 -2.83 4.94
CA LEU A 216 3.41 -2.28 3.85
C LEU A 216 2.10 -1.75 4.42
N VAL A 217 1.66 -0.58 3.97
CA VAL A 217 0.38 0.03 4.35
C VAL A 217 -0.46 0.22 3.09
N ILE A 218 -1.70 -0.25 3.11
CA ILE A 218 -2.64 -0.08 2.01
C ILE A 218 -3.66 1.00 2.36
N TYR A 219 -3.68 2.07 1.57
CA TYR A 219 -4.64 3.16 1.62
C TYR A 219 -5.65 2.99 0.49
N ALA A 220 -6.83 2.45 0.79
CA ALA A 220 -7.88 2.18 -0.19
C ALA A 220 -9.27 2.71 0.21
N CYS A 221 -10.05 3.13 -0.78
CA CYS A 221 -11.36 3.76 -0.60
C CYS A 221 -12.42 2.81 -0.03
N HIS A 222 -12.42 1.54 -0.45
CA HIS A 222 -13.23 0.49 0.16
C HIS A 222 -12.34 -0.27 1.14
N ALA A 223 -12.59 -0.09 2.43
CA ALA A 223 -11.88 -0.77 3.50
C ALA A 223 -12.58 -2.05 3.91
N GLY A 224 -11.82 -2.86 4.63
CA GLY A 224 -12.13 -4.26 4.86
C GLY A 224 -11.46 -5.14 3.82
N LEU A 225 -10.18 -4.84 3.50
CA LEU A 225 -9.34 -5.86 2.91
C LEU A 225 -9.40 -7.06 3.85
N ASP A 226 -9.87 -8.17 3.29
CA ASP A 226 -10.09 -9.39 4.03
C ASP A 226 -8.79 -9.77 4.78
N LYS A 227 -8.89 -10.18 6.04
CA LYS A 227 -7.71 -10.51 6.85
C LYS A 227 -6.89 -11.62 6.20
N GLU A 228 -7.55 -12.58 5.56
CA GLU A 228 -6.91 -13.64 4.81
C GLU A 228 -6.13 -13.08 3.62
N TYR A 229 -6.74 -12.17 2.87
CA TYR A 229 -6.08 -11.47 1.76
C TYR A 229 -4.82 -10.70 2.22
N LEU A 230 -4.93 -9.92 3.30
CA LEU A 230 -3.78 -9.20 3.87
C LEU A 230 -2.69 -10.16 4.36
N SER A 231 -3.07 -11.27 4.98
CA SER A 231 -2.17 -12.34 5.40
C SER A 231 -1.44 -12.98 4.20
N ASN A 232 -2.14 -13.17 3.07
CA ASN A 232 -1.53 -13.74 1.87
C ASN A 232 -0.50 -12.79 1.25
N ILE A 233 -0.76 -11.48 1.21
CA ILE A 233 0.25 -10.49 0.81
C ILE A 233 1.43 -10.51 1.78
N ALA A 234 1.19 -10.56 3.09
CA ALA A 234 2.23 -10.60 4.11
C ALA A 234 3.15 -11.84 3.95
N LYS A 235 2.56 -13.02 3.72
CA LYS A 235 3.30 -14.26 3.42
C LYS A 235 4.08 -14.15 2.12
N LEU A 236 3.46 -13.62 1.06
CA LEU A 236 4.13 -13.44 -0.23
C LEU A 236 5.35 -12.54 -0.08
N LEU A 237 5.23 -11.40 0.60
CA LEU A 237 6.32 -10.42 0.70
C LEU A 237 7.28 -10.66 1.86
N GLY A 238 6.91 -11.50 2.83
CA GLY A 238 7.71 -11.75 4.04
C GLY A 238 7.81 -10.54 4.96
N ILE A 239 6.78 -9.69 5.01
CA ILE A 239 6.73 -8.45 5.81
C ILE A 239 5.37 -8.28 6.48
N VAL A 240 5.28 -7.32 7.41
CA VAL A 240 4.00 -6.94 8.02
C VAL A 240 3.17 -6.14 7.02
N VAL A 241 1.90 -6.50 6.85
CA VAL A 241 0.94 -5.72 6.06
C VAL A 241 -0.08 -5.09 7.01
N LYS A 242 -0.26 -3.78 6.89
CA LYS A 242 -1.22 -2.98 7.65
C LYS A 242 -2.29 -2.41 6.71
N SER A 243 -3.50 -2.30 7.23
CA SER A 243 -4.60 -1.62 6.56
C SER A 243 -5.52 -1.01 7.63
N PHE A 244 -6.61 -0.41 7.20
CA PHE A 244 -7.58 0.25 8.04
C PHE A 244 -8.84 -0.60 8.17
N SER A 245 -9.44 -0.62 9.36
CA SER A 245 -10.73 -1.26 9.59
C SER A 245 -11.90 -0.51 8.97
N GLY A 246 -11.72 0.77 8.64
CA GLY A 246 -12.74 1.65 8.05
C GLY A 246 -12.28 2.30 6.75
N GLU A 247 -13.25 2.65 5.90
CA GLU A 247 -13.03 3.19 4.55
C GLU A 247 -12.20 4.47 4.62
N ILE A 248 -11.14 4.57 3.82
CA ILE A 248 -10.46 5.86 3.66
C ILE A 248 -11.33 6.75 2.79
N ARG A 249 -11.67 7.91 3.32
CA ARG A 249 -12.47 8.93 2.67
C ARG A 249 -11.59 10.10 2.26
N TYR A 250 -11.92 10.63 1.10
CA TYR A 250 -11.25 11.76 0.47
C TYR A 250 -12.23 12.92 0.48
N HIS A 251 -11.78 14.05 1.02
CA HIS A 251 -12.60 15.22 1.31
C HIS A 251 -12.05 16.41 0.51
N PRO A 252 -12.56 16.65 -0.72
CA PRO A 252 -12.19 17.84 -1.47
C PRO A 252 -12.65 19.08 -0.72
N ILE A 253 -11.71 19.96 -0.39
CA ILE A 253 -11.93 21.17 0.41
C ILE A 253 -12.19 22.34 -0.55
N PRO A 254 -13.39 22.94 -0.52
CA PRO A 254 -13.69 24.07 -1.36
C PRO A 254 -12.97 25.35 -0.89
N SER A 255 -12.67 26.25 -1.83
CA SER A 255 -12.33 27.64 -1.55
C SER A 255 -13.46 28.35 -0.81
N LYS A 256 -13.18 29.53 -0.23
CA LYS A 256 -14.18 30.34 0.48
C LYS A 256 -15.43 30.68 -0.34
N ASP A 257 -15.28 30.80 -1.65
CA ASP A 257 -16.38 31.07 -2.59
C ASP A 257 -17.06 29.80 -3.13
N GLY A 258 -16.59 28.60 -2.73
CA GLY A 258 -17.18 27.32 -3.12
C GLY A 258 -16.92 26.89 -4.56
N LYS A 259 -16.07 27.62 -5.31
CA LYS A 259 -15.91 27.43 -6.77
C LYS A 259 -14.71 26.59 -7.17
N LYS A 260 -13.72 26.45 -6.29
CA LYS A 260 -12.47 25.74 -6.56
C LYS A 260 -12.17 24.76 -5.44
N ILE A 261 -11.45 23.69 -5.76
CA ILE A 261 -10.85 22.81 -4.76
C ILE A 261 -9.48 23.40 -4.41
N VAL A 262 -9.26 23.69 -3.13
CA VAL A 262 -7.99 24.28 -2.64
C VAL A 262 -7.09 23.26 -1.97
N ASP A 263 -7.68 22.16 -1.51
CA ASP A 263 -6.98 21.06 -0.84
C ASP A 263 -7.85 19.80 -0.91
N THR A 264 -7.27 18.64 -0.64
CA THR A 264 -8.02 17.40 -0.41
C THR A 264 -7.51 16.80 0.88
N LYS A 265 -8.39 16.63 1.86
CA LYS A 265 -8.05 15.97 3.11
C LYS A 265 -8.46 14.51 3.13
N TYR A 266 -7.88 13.76 4.05
CA TYR A 266 -8.05 12.33 4.16
C TYR A 266 -8.52 11.95 5.55
N GLY A 267 -9.45 11.03 5.64
CA GLY A 267 -10.00 10.57 6.91
C GLY A 267 -10.46 9.13 6.85
N LEU A 268 -10.78 8.57 8.00
CA LEU A 268 -11.48 7.29 8.09
C LEU A 268 -12.98 7.55 8.14
N LYS A 269 -13.78 6.74 7.44
CA LYS A 269 -15.23 6.86 7.48
C LYS A 269 -15.75 6.82 8.92
N GLY A 270 -16.55 7.83 9.27
CA GLY A 270 -17.09 8.00 10.62
C GLY A 270 -16.12 8.68 11.60
N SER A 271 -14.88 9.00 11.19
CA SER A 271 -13.95 9.79 11.96
C SER A 271 -14.16 11.29 11.66
N PRO A 272 -14.21 12.16 12.68
CA PRO A 272 -14.18 13.61 12.48
C PRO A 272 -12.77 14.12 12.13
N VAL A 273 -11.74 13.26 12.22
CA VAL A 273 -10.35 13.64 12.00
C VAL A 273 -10.05 13.54 10.50
N GLU A 274 -9.80 14.70 9.92
CA GLU A 274 -9.26 14.87 8.58
C GLU A 274 -7.80 15.31 8.68
N VAL A 275 -6.91 14.64 7.97
CA VAL A 275 -5.47 14.92 7.97
C VAL A 275 -4.99 15.35 6.60
N SER A 276 -3.91 16.14 6.58
CA SER A 276 -3.21 16.57 5.36
C SER A 276 -1.94 15.75 5.09
N ASP A 277 -1.56 14.84 5.99
CA ASP A 277 -0.43 13.93 5.83
C ASP A 277 -0.90 12.52 6.18
N PHE A 278 -0.76 11.57 5.25
CA PHE A 278 -1.21 10.18 5.47
C PHE A 278 -0.52 9.51 6.66
N HIS A 279 0.68 9.96 7.07
CA HIS A 279 1.36 9.44 8.26
C HIS A 279 0.54 9.68 9.53
N ALA A 280 -0.32 10.70 9.57
CA ALA A 280 -1.20 10.92 10.72
C ALA A 280 -2.33 9.85 10.82
N LEU A 281 -2.68 9.17 9.71
CA LEU A 281 -3.62 8.04 9.75
C LEU A 281 -2.96 6.77 10.25
N MET A 282 -1.69 6.56 9.89
CA MET A 282 -0.89 5.41 10.28
C MET A 282 0.50 5.91 10.67
N PRO A 283 0.69 6.35 11.93
CA PRO A 283 1.98 6.86 12.38
C PRO A 283 3.05 5.82 12.12
N ASP A 284 4.28 6.28 11.93
CA ASP A 284 5.44 5.39 11.96
C ASP A 284 5.36 4.55 13.23
N ARG A 285 5.94 3.34 13.18
CA ARG A 285 6.08 2.53 14.39
C ARG A 285 6.53 3.46 15.51
N GLN A 286 5.66 3.66 16.50
CA GLN A 286 6.16 4.08 17.79
C GLN A 286 7.21 3.03 18.13
N ALA A 287 8.41 3.48 18.50
CA ALA A 287 9.41 2.56 19.01
C ALA A 287 8.71 1.75 20.09
N GLU A 288 8.46 0.46 19.81
CA GLU A 288 7.99 -0.45 20.85
C GLU A 288 9.03 -0.33 21.97
N PRO A 289 8.59 0.04 23.19
CA PRO A 289 9.50 0.30 24.30
C PRO A 289 10.39 -0.91 24.62
#